data_AF-A0A968I2W2-F1
#
_entry.id   AF-A0A968I2W2-F1
#
_cell.length_a   1.000
_cell.length_b   1.000
_cell.length_c   1.000
_cell.angle_alpha   90.00
_cell.angle_beta   90.00
_cell.angle_gamma   90.00
#
_symmetry.space_group_name_H-M   'P 1'
#
loop_
_entity.id
_entity.type
_entity.pdbx_description
1 polymer ?
#
loop_
_entity_poly.entity_id
_entity_poly.type
_entity_poly.pdbx_seq_one_letter_code
_entity_poly.pdbx_strand_id
1 'polypeptide(L)'
;MPKKSRRRSPGESSIEWRKDRKMFCARIVIGYKNTIGKTGEPTRNPVRVSKFCPTKTEALAWLEEQRAKLKRITPAAQTITVAQLIADYCADKTTNRAAKTARDYKLYLERFIQPTLGAVRLRDLEPITIRNLVKSLQDDGTVPGSVERALRYLKYMLNYAVNLELLDRNPAMRISVPKTQRRPLTVWSAEEAMHALEYARTHTHPLRHYLFVALMTALRREEMLGLRWRDIDWHHLERPAKRKGSKPIVYGALIPRQTVVYIGGTWKIQDRTKTEDSSDVLLLEPEILEVLRDRQRVQDQERVNAKSEWRELDLIFTSSIGTPPSESRLLATWREFCDDTKLPPIRLSDLRATWATNAEERGVTGKAIQQQLRHTEYRTTFDRYIRPSQRKRELAALSFEELYGAGGRRWQDEPKQPTKTQKTDAPTRGKNTAPDE
;
A
#
# COMPACT_ATOMS: atom_id res chain seq x y z
N MET A 1 -51.82 3.13 -3.27
CA MET A 1 -50.39 3.52 -3.08
C MET A 1 -50.00 3.28 -1.62
N PRO A 2 -49.29 2.20 -1.24
CA PRO A 2 -48.91 2.01 0.16
C PRO A 2 -47.78 2.97 0.53
N LYS A 3 -47.98 3.78 1.59
CA LYS A 3 -47.04 4.77 2.11
C LYS A 3 -45.69 4.11 2.43
N LYS A 4 -44.61 4.55 1.77
CA LYS A 4 -43.22 4.19 2.14
C LYS A 4 -42.99 4.54 3.62
N SER A 5 -42.69 3.54 4.44
CA SER A 5 -42.36 3.76 5.84
C SER A 5 -41.02 4.50 5.95
N ARG A 6 -41.02 5.58 6.74
CA ARG A 6 -39.86 6.43 7.01
C ARG A 6 -38.81 5.59 7.74
N ARG A 7 -37.64 5.38 7.12
CA ARG A 7 -36.50 4.63 7.69
C ARG A 7 -36.03 5.36 8.97
N ARG A 8 -36.18 4.74 10.14
CA ARG A 8 -35.90 5.34 11.46
C ARG A 8 -34.41 5.23 11.83
N SER A 9 -33.94 6.19 12.63
CA SER A 9 -32.53 6.37 13.03
C SER A 9 -32.01 5.26 13.96
N PRO A 10 -30.69 4.97 13.97
CA PRO A 10 -30.12 3.88 14.75
C PRO A 10 -30.12 4.21 16.26
N GLY A 11 -30.95 3.52 17.04
CA GLY A 11 -30.99 3.65 18.51
C GLY A 11 -32.40 3.74 19.09
N GLU A 12 -33.40 4.10 18.28
CA GLU A 12 -34.78 4.16 18.71
C GLU A 12 -35.54 2.88 18.36
N SER A 13 -36.27 2.34 19.34
CA SER A 13 -37.16 1.17 19.35
C SER A 13 -36.54 -0.24 19.51
N SER A 14 -36.01 -0.51 20.72
CA SER A 14 -35.84 -1.88 21.24
C SER A 14 -37.17 -2.49 21.74
N ILE A 15 -38.28 -1.74 21.74
CA ILE A 15 -39.61 -2.20 22.20
C ILE A 15 -40.64 -1.85 21.13
N GLU A 16 -41.40 -2.84 20.68
CA GLU A 16 -42.44 -2.72 19.64
C GLU A 16 -43.77 -3.30 20.14
N TRP A 17 -44.89 -2.60 20.01
CA TRP A 17 -46.21 -3.18 20.29
C TRP A 17 -46.66 -4.10 19.15
N ARG A 18 -46.98 -5.34 19.48
CA ARG A 18 -47.35 -6.39 18.52
C ARG A 18 -48.85 -6.65 18.59
N LYS A 19 -49.57 -6.12 17.59
CA LYS A 19 -51.04 -6.19 17.48
C LYS A 19 -51.57 -7.63 17.44
N ASP A 20 -50.82 -8.53 16.82
CA ASP A 20 -51.09 -9.97 16.70
C ASP A 20 -51.13 -10.68 18.06
N ARG A 21 -50.35 -10.21 19.04
CA ARG A 21 -50.21 -10.86 20.34
C ARG A 21 -50.67 -10.01 21.52
N LYS A 22 -51.16 -8.78 21.26
CA LYS A 22 -51.53 -7.77 22.27
C LYS A 22 -50.46 -7.61 23.38
N MET A 23 -49.18 -7.60 23.00
CA MET A 23 -48.03 -7.51 23.92
C MET A 23 -46.92 -6.60 23.35
N PHE A 24 -46.07 -6.06 24.23
CA PHE A 24 -44.83 -5.40 23.85
C PHE A 24 -43.72 -6.42 23.58
N CYS A 25 -43.03 -6.33 22.45
CA CYS A 25 -41.87 -7.13 22.11
C CYS A 25 -40.60 -6.31 22.36
N ALA A 26 -39.87 -6.66 23.41
CA ALA A 26 -38.52 -6.14 23.65
C ALA A 26 -37.49 -6.98 22.88
N ARG A 27 -36.53 -6.35 22.20
CA ARG A 27 -35.48 -7.03 21.43
C ARG A 27 -34.12 -6.40 21.69
N ILE A 28 -33.12 -7.23 21.97
CA ILE A 28 -31.73 -6.83 22.17
C ILE A 28 -30.78 -7.73 21.38
N VAL A 29 -29.67 -7.16 20.91
CA VAL A 29 -28.58 -7.90 20.25
C VAL A 29 -27.66 -8.42 21.34
N ILE A 30 -27.49 -9.74 21.45
CA ILE A 30 -26.64 -10.41 22.45
C ILE A 30 -25.27 -10.80 21.92
N GLY A 31 -25.03 -10.62 20.63
CA GLY A 31 -23.76 -10.97 20.01
C GLY A 31 -23.84 -10.87 18.50
N TYR A 32 -22.77 -11.33 17.83
CA TYR A 32 -22.72 -11.38 16.39
C TYR A 32 -22.09 -12.69 15.95
N LYS A 33 -22.67 -13.33 14.93
CA LYS A 33 -22.07 -14.47 14.26
C LYS A 33 -21.42 -14.02 12.96
N ASN A 34 -20.20 -14.50 12.72
CA ASN A 34 -19.56 -14.34 11.43
C ASN A 34 -20.16 -15.40 10.50
N THR A 35 -20.74 -14.94 9.40
CA THR A 35 -21.26 -15.80 8.33
C THR A 35 -20.62 -15.37 7.02
N ILE A 36 -20.28 -16.34 6.18
CA ILE A 36 -19.81 -16.06 4.83
C ILE A 36 -21.05 -15.72 3.98
N GLY A 37 -21.10 -14.51 3.43
CA GLY A 37 -22.17 -14.11 2.51
C GLY A 37 -22.06 -14.87 1.18
N LYS A 38 -23.11 -14.81 0.35
CA LYS A 38 -23.13 -15.48 -0.97
C LYS A 38 -22.00 -15.02 -1.92
N THR A 39 -21.37 -13.89 -1.64
CA THR A 39 -20.24 -13.30 -2.41
C THR A 39 -18.86 -13.60 -1.80
N GLY A 40 -18.76 -14.43 -0.76
CA GLY A 40 -17.51 -14.74 -0.08
C GLY A 40 -17.04 -13.66 0.91
N GLU A 41 -17.78 -12.56 1.06
CA GLU A 41 -17.44 -11.50 2.02
C GLU A 41 -17.89 -11.88 3.45
N PRO A 42 -17.02 -11.72 4.47
CA PRO A 42 -17.39 -11.97 5.86
C PRO A 42 -18.44 -10.95 6.31
N THR A 43 -19.66 -11.41 6.51
CA THR A 43 -20.79 -10.59 6.93
C THR A 43 -21.10 -10.86 8.41
N ARG A 44 -21.11 -9.80 9.22
CA ARG A 44 -21.33 -9.89 10.68
C ARG A 44 -22.82 -9.75 11.00
N ASN A 45 -23.51 -10.87 11.19
CA ASN A 45 -24.95 -10.90 11.44
C ASN A 45 -25.27 -10.80 12.95
N PRO A 46 -26.17 -9.88 13.37
CA PRO A 46 -26.52 -9.69 14.77
C PRO A 46 -27.38 -10.85 15.29
N VAL A 47 -26.94 -11.50 16.36
CA VAL A 47 -27.74 -12.48 17.11
C VAL A 47 -28.62 -11.72 18.08
N ARG A 48 -29.94 -11.91 17.97
CA ARG A 48 -30.92 -11.16 18.76
C ARG A 48 -31.72 -12.10 19.63
N VAL A 49 -32.00 -11.67 20.86
CA VAL A 49 -33.01 -12.28 21.72
C VAL A 49 -34.14 -11.28 21.91
N SER A 50 -35.35 -11.81 22.05
CA SER A 50 -36.54 -11.01 22.30
C SER A 50 -37.43 -11.66 23.33
N LYS A 51 -38.10 -10.82 24.12
CA LYS A 51 -39.13 -11.23 25.08
C LYS A 51 -40.40 -10.44 24.82
N PHE A 52 -41.55 -11.11 24.94
CA PHE A 52 -42.85 -10.47 24.93
C PHE A 52 -43.26 -10.16 26.37
N CYS A 53 -43.74 -8.95 26.60
CA CYS A 53 -44.14 -8.43 27.91
C CYS A 53 -45.53 -7.77 27.79
N PRO A 54 -46.43 -7.98 28.78
CA PRO A 54 -47.73 -7.30 28.84
C PRO A 54 -47.61 -5.78 28.89
N THR A 55 -46.63 -5.25 29.63
CA THR A 55 -46.46 -3.80 29.84
C THR A 55 -45.15 -3.27 29.25
N LYS A 56 -45.13 -1.98 28.91
CA LYS A 56 -43.92 -1.29 28.43
C LYS A 56 -42.86 -1.23 29.53
N THR A 57 -43.26 -1.15 30.79
CA THR A 57 -42.39 -1.08 31.97
C THR A 57 -41.63 -2.40 32.17
N GLU A 58 -42.31 -3.55 32.06
CA GLU A 58 -41.65 -4.86 32.10
C GLU A 58 -40.71 -5.10 30.91
N ALA A 59 -41.11 -4.64 29.71
CA ALA A 59 -40.25 -4.69 28.54
C ALA A 59 -38.95 -3.88 28.74
N LEU A 60 -39.04 -2.72 29.40
CA LEU A 60 -37.88 -1.90 29.77
C LEU A 60 -37.02 -2.59 30.85
N ALA A 61 -37.63 -3.09 31.92
CA ALA A 61 -36.92 -3.80 32.99
C ALA A 61 -36.16 -5.03 32.47
N TRP A 62 -36.78 -5.80 31.57
CA TRP A 62 -36.10 -6.93 30.92
C TRP A 62 -34.94 -6.49 30.03
N LEU A 63 -35.07 -5.37 29.29
CA LEU A 63 -33.94 -4.85 28.51
C LEU A 63 -32.77 -4.41 29.40
N GLU A 64 -33.05 -3.77 30.54
CA GLU A 64 -32.02 -3.41 31.53
C GLU A 64 -31.36 -4.65 32.14
N GLU A 65 -32.14 -5.67 32.49
CA GLU A 65 -31.63 -6.95 32.98
C GLU A 65 -30.73 -7.64 31.94
N GLN A 66 -31.15 -7.68 30.67
CA GLN A 66 -30.34 -8.28 29.61
C GLN A 66 -29.08 -7.45 29.32
N ARG A 67 -29.15 -6.11 29.39
CA ARG A 67 -27.97 -5.24 29.31
C ARG A 67 -27.01 -5.50 30.46
N ALA A 68 -27.52 -5.73 31.67
CA ALA A 68 -26.71 -6.09 32.83
C ALA A 68 -26.06 -7.47 32.67
N LYS A 69 -26.78 -8.48 32.13
CA LYS A 69 -26.23 -9.82 31.82
C LYS A 69 -25.23 -9.81 30.67
N LEU A 70 -25.37 -8.87 29.73
CA LEU A 70 -24.43 -8.66 28.63
C LEU A 70 -23.15 -7.94 29.06
N LYS A 71 -23.15 -7.25 30.21
CA LYS A 71 -21.92 -6.71 30.82
C LYS A 71 -21.07 -7.88 31.34
N ARG A 72 -20.36 -8.54 30.43
CA ARG A 72 -19.22 -9.44 30.72
C ARG A 72 -17.94 -8.66 31.05
N ILE A 73 -18.03 -7.34 31.17
CA ILE A 73 -16.92 -6.47 31.54
C ILE A 73 -16.75 -6.56 33.06
N THR A 74 -15.64 -7.14 33.52
CA THR A 74 -15.25 -7.14 34.94
C THR A 74 -15.30 -5.70 35.50
N PRO A 75 -15.73 -5.49 36.75
CA PRO A 75 -15.77 -4.15 37.35
C PRO A 75 -14.42 -3.40 37.27
N ALA A 76 -13.31 -4.14 37.33
CA ALA A 76 -11.94 -3.61 37.14
C ALA A 76 -11.68 -3.09 35.71
N ALA A 77 -12.30 -3.69 34.69
CA ALA A 77 -12.21 -3.21 33.31
C ALA A 77 -13.00 -1.91 33.07
N GLN A 78 -13.92 -1.55 33.99
CA GLN A 78 -14.75 -0.35 33.87
C GLN A 78 -14.03 0.95 34.28
N THR A 79 -12.88 0.85 34.96
CA THR A 79 -12.09 2.00 35.43
C THR A 79 -10.91 2.33 34.53
N ILE A 80 -10.59 1.45 33.57
CA ILE A 80 -9.46 1.64 32.65
C ILE A 80 -9.69 2.87 31.78
N THR A 81 -8.67 3.72 31.70
CA THR A 81 -8.62 4.90 30.83
C THR A 81 -8.02 4.56 29.47
N VAL A 82 -8.28 5.39 28.47
CA VAL A 82 -7.63 5.25 27.16
C VAL A 82 -6.10 5.33 27.28
N ALA A 83 -5.55 6.17 28.15
CA ALA A 83 -4.11 6.27 28.37
C ALA A 83 -3.51 4.96 28.91
N GLN A 84 -4.18 4.32 29.88
CA GLN A 84 -3.76 3.01 30.39
C GLN A 84 -3.83 1.94 29.30
N LEU A 85 -4.92 1.92 28.51
CA LEU A 85 -5.03 1.00 27.39
C LEU A 85 -3.94 1.22 26.32
N ILE A 86 -3.53 2.48 26.05
CA ILE A 86 -2.42 2.78 25.14
C ILE A 86 -1.13 2.16 25.66
N ALA A 87 -0.83 2.32 26.95
CA ALA A 87 0.35 1.74 27.58
C ALA A 87 0.34 0.20 27.47
N ASP A 88 -0.77 -0.43 27.86
CA ASP A 88 -0.93 -1.90 27.82
C ASP A 88 -0.86 -2.44 26.39
N TYR A 89 -1.55 -1.80 25.44
CA TYR A 89 -1.54 -2.19 24.04
C TYR A 89 -0.15 -2.05 23.41
N CYS A 90 0.57 -0.97 23.74
CA CYS A 90 1.94 -0.80 23.29
C CYS A 90 2.88 -1.81 23.94
N ALA A 91 2.72 -2.14 25.22
CA ALA A 91 3.52 -3.20 25.86
C ALA A 91 3.28 -4.56 25.19
N ASP A 92 2.02 -4.96 24.98
CA ASP A 92 1.67 -6.27 24.40
C ASP A 92 2.03 -6.37 22.90
N LYS A 93 1.60 -5.39 22.09
CA LYS A 93 1.73 -5.50 20.62
C LYS A 93 3.09 -5.13 20.07
N THR A 94 4.01 -4.58 20.87
CA THR A 94 5.34 -4.20 20.38
C THR A 94 6.39 -5.30 20.56
N THR A 95 6.16 -6.28 21.44
CA THR A 95 7.12 -7.35 21.77
C THR A 95 7.56 -8.18 20.56
N ASN A 96 6.63 -8.58 19.70
CA ASN A 96 6.91 -9.43 18.51
C ASN A 96 6.79 -8.68 17.17
N ARG A 97 6.82 -7.34 17.17
CA ARG A 97 6.72 -6.54 15.94
C ARG A 97 8.04 -5.92 15.53
N ALA A 98 8.17 -5.62 14.24
CA ALA A 98 9.30 -4.82 13.75
C ALA A 98 9.37 -3.48 14.50
N ALA A 99 10.58 -3.09 14.91
CA ALA A 99 10.81 -1.93 15.78
C ALA A 99 10.19 -0.62 15.25
N LYS A 100 10.19 -0.42 13.93
CA LYS A 100 9.55 0.75 13.31
C LYS A 100 8.04 0.73 13.48
N THR A 101 7.41 -0.41 13.24
CA THR A 101 5.97 -0.60 13.43
C THR A 101 5.59 -0.35 14.89
N ALA A 102 6.37 -0.87 15.84
CA ALA A 102 6.16 -0.65 17.25
C ALA A 102 6.22 0.84 17.63
N ARG A 103 7.26 1.55 17.14
CA ARG A 103 7.40 2.99 17.31
C ARG A 103 6.22 3.76 16.69
N ASP A 104 5.76 3.37 15.50
CA ASP A 104 4.63 4.04 14.83
C ASP A 104 3.34 3.91 15.64
N TYR A 105 3.02 2.73 16.20
CA TYR A 105 1.87 2.59 17.09
C TYR A 105 1.97 3.56 18.27
N LYS A 106 3.10 3.51 18.99
CA LYS A 106 3.35 4.33 20.16
C LYS A 106 3.26 5.82 19.83
N LEU A 107 4.03 6.27 18.83
CA LEU A 107 4.06 7.67 18.38
C LEU A 107 2.66 8.20 18.06
N TYR A 108 1.88 7.45 17.29
CA TYR A 108 0.59 7.97 16.83
C TYR A 108 -0.48 7.94 17.93
N LEU A 109 -0.48 6.90 18.77
CA LEU A 109 -1.40 6.83 19.90
C LEU A 109 -1.07 7.90 20.95
N GLU A 110 0.20 8.05 21.33
CA GLU A 110 0.63 9.04 22.34
C GLU A 110 0.53 10.48 21.83
N ARG A 111 0.87 10.73 20.56
CA ARG A 111 0.86 12.11 20.01
C ARG A 111 -0.53 12.58 19.62
N PHE A 112 -1.34 11.74 18.98
CA PHE A 112 -2.60 12.17 18.37
C PHE A 112 -3.85 11.74 19.14
N ILE A 113 -3.77 10.70 19.98
CA ILE A 113 -4.95 10.16 20.67
C ILE A 113 -4.94 10.53 22.16
N GLN A 114 -3.83 10.27 22.84
CA GLN A 114 -3.68 10.46 24.27
C GLN A 114 -3.96 11.90 24.77
N PRO A 115 -3.57 12.99 24.07
CA PRO A 115 -3.77 14.34 24.60
C PRO A 115 -5.24 14.70 24.81
N THR A 116 -6.14 14.15 23.98
CA THR A 116 -7.57 14.46 24.03
C THR A 116 -8.38 13.36 24.70
N LEU A 117 -8.05 12.09 24.43
CA LEU A 117 -8.84 10.96 24.90
C LEU A 117 -8.23 10.26 26.10
N GLY A 118 -6.98 10.54 26.46
CA GLY A 118 -6.21 9.78 27.45
C GLY A 118 -6.90 9.63 28.80
N ALA A 119 -7.52 10.70 29.30
CA ALA A 119 -8.24 10.71 30.58
C ALA A 119 -9.64 10.06 30.51
N VAL A 120 -10.17 9.83 29.31
CA VAL A 120 -11.51 9.26 29.13
C VAL A 120 -11.47 7.79 29.52
N ARG A 121 -12.43 7.35 30.34
CA ARG A 121 -12.61 5.93 30.66
C ARG A 121 -13.15 5.19 29.44
N LEU A 122 -12.72 3.95 29.24
CA LEU A 122 -13.15 3.16 28.08
C LEU A 122 -14.68 3.05 27.97
N ARG A 123 -15.38 2.92 29.10
CA ARG A 123 -16.85 2.85 29.16
C ARG A 123 -17.55 4.14 28.71
N ASP A 124 -16.89 5.28 28.88
CA ASP A 124 -17.43 6.61 28.58
C ASP A 124 -16.96 7.08 27.18
N LEU A 125 -16.23 6.23 26.45
CA LEU A 125 -15.71 6.54 25.13
C LEU A 125 -16.79 6.41 24.06
N GLU A 126 -17.36 7.55 23.68
CA GLU A 126 -18.41 7.62 22.68
C GLU A 126 -17.90 7.90 21.25
N PRO A 127 -18.61 7.46 20.20
CA PRO A 127 -18.26 7.78 18.82
C PRO A 127 -18.21 9.28 18.53
N ILE A 128 -18.98 10.09 19.25
CA ILE A 128 -18.99 11.55 19.08
C ILE A 128 -17.67 12.17 19.54
N THR A 129 -17.12 11.73 20.67
CA THR A 129 -15.83 12.20 21.21
C THR A 129 -14.69 11.89 20.25
N ILE A 130 -14.69 10.68 19.65
CA ILE A 130 -13.68 10.28 18.66
C ILE A 130 -13.84 11.08 17.36
N ARG A 131 -15.08 11.36 16.93
CA ARG A 131 -15.32 12.21 15.76
C ARG A 131 -14.80 13.64 16.00
N ASN A 132 -15.01 14.18 17.20
CA ASN A 132 -14.54 15.50 17.57
C ASN A 132 -13.00 15.56 17.59
N LEU A 133 -12.34 14.52 18.10
CA LEU A 133 -10.88 14.38 17.99
C LEU A 133 -10.43 14.38 16.52
N VAL A 134 -11.06 13.57 15.67
CA VAL A 134 -10.69 13.52 14.24
C VAL A 134 -10.85 14.89 13.59
N LYS A 135 -11.93 15.61 13.93
CA LYS A 135 -12.17 16.97 13.43
C LYS A 135 -11.12 17.94 13.95
N SER A 136 -10.77 17.91 15.24
CA SER A 136 -9.75 18.81 15.80
C SER A 136 -8.38 18.58 15.15
N LEU A 137 -8.02 17.32 14.87
CA LEU A 137 -6.82 16.99 14.11
C LEU A 137 -6.86 17.45 12.64
N GLN A 138 -8.04 17.66 12.06
CA GLN A 138 -8.14 18.22 10.72
C GLN A 138 -8.03 19.74 10.77
N ASP A 139 -8.66 20.36 11.78
CA ASP A 139 -8.69 21.81 11.99
C ASP A 139 -7.32 22.36 12.44
N ASP A 140 -6.47 21.55 13.11
CA ASP A 140 -5.11 21.92 13.52
C ASP A 140 -4.04 21.84 12.41
N GLY A 141 -4.45 21.46 11.19
CA GLY A 141 -3.57 21.35 10.05
C GLY A 141 -2.77 20.03 9.97
N THR A 142 -3.07 19.02 10.80
CA THR A 142 -2.44 17.71 10.68
C THR A 142 -2.71 17.10 9.30
N VAL A 143 -1.63 16.65 8.65
CA VAL A 143 -1.70 16.06 7.31
C VAL A 143 -2.74 14.92 7.26
N PRO A 144 -3.64 14.87 6.26
CA PRO A 144 -4.73 13.89 6.21
C PRO A 144 -4.31 12.43 6.39
N GLY A 145 -3.16 12.04 5.81
CA GLY A 145 -2.62 10.69 5.96
C GLY A 145 -2.19 10.35 7.39
N SER A 146 -1.80 11.34 8.19
CA SER A 146 -1.49 11.16 9.61
C SER A 146 -2.76 10.99 10.43
N VAL A 147 -3.80 11.78 10.16
CA VAL A 147 -5.13 11.62 10.79
C VAL A 147 -5.72 10.24 10.48
N GLU A 148 -5.64 9.81 9.22
CA GLU A 148 -6.08 8.47 8.81
C GLU A 148 -5.33 7.36 9.55
N ARG A 149 -4.01 7.50 9.71
CA ARG A 149 -3.17 6.53 10.43
C ARG A 149 -3.47 6.52 11.93
N ALA A 150 -3.65 7.68 12.55
CA ALA A 150 -4.04 7.80 13.96
C ALA A 150 -5.39 7.09 14.21
N LEU A 151 -6.41 7.39 13.40
CA LEU A 151 -7.72 6.73 13.50
C LEU A 151 -7.63 5.21 13.27
N ARG A 152 -6.77 4.77 12.34
CA ARG A 152 -6.55 3.35 12.08
C ARG A 152 -5.96 2.63 13.30
N TYR A 153 -4.93 3.21 13.92
CA TYR A 153 -4.33 2.62 15.12
C TYR A 153 -5.25 2.67 16.33
N LEU A 154 -6.03 3.74 16.49
CA LEU A 154 -7.10 3.80 17.49
C LEU A 154 -8.10 2.65 17.28
N LYS A 155 -8.55 2.39 16.05
CA LYS A 155 -9.43 1.26 15.75
C LYS A 155 -8.79 -0.08 16.12
N TYR A 156 -7.51 -0.29 15.83
CA TYR A 156 -6.82 -1.53 16.17
C TYR A 156 -6.70 -1.74 17.67
N MET A 157 -6.32 -0.69 18.42
CA MET A 157 -6.25 -0.72 19.88
C MET A 157 -7.62 -0.97 20.52
N LEU A 158 -8.69 -0.33 20.02
CA LEU A 158 -10.04 -0.56 20.55
C LEU A 158 -10.59 -1.95 20.19
N ASN A 159 -10.20 -2.53 19.05
CA ASN A 159 -10.51 -3.94 18.76
C ASN A 159 -9.75 -4.89 19.68
N TYR A 160 -8.52 -4.56 20.07
CA TYR A 160 -7.79 -5.31 21.08
C TYR A 160 -8.52 -5.27 22.43
N ALA A 161 -9.00 -4.11 22.87
CA ALA A 161 -9.83 -4.00 24.08
C ALA A 161 -11.13 -4.81 23.99
N VAL A 162 -11.77 -4.88 22.82
CA VAL A 162 -12.94 -5.75 22.60
C VAL A 162 -12.58 -7.23 22.74
N ASN A 163 -11.44 -7.66 22.19
CA ASN A 163 -10.98 -9.04 22.29
C ASN A 163 -10.60 -9.44 23.72
N LEU A 164 -10.18 -8.49 24.54
CA LEU A 164 -9.94 -8.66 25.98
C LEU A 164 -11.22 -8.50 26.83
N GLU A 165 -12.39 -8.38 26.20
CA GLU A 165 -13.67 -8.16 26.87
C GLU A 165 -13.71 -6.89 27.76
N LEU A 166 -12.84 -5.91 27.50
CA LEU A 166 -12.83 -4.59 28.16
C LEU A 166 -13.86 -3.63 27.55
N LEU A 167 -14.29 -3.91 26.31
CA LEU A 167 -15.31 -3.17 25.58
C LEU A 167 -16.27 -4.14 24.87
N ASP A 168 -17.57 -3.87 24.93
CA ASP A 168 -18.57 -4.68 24.19
C ASP A 168 -18.44 -4.51 22.67
N ARG A 169 -18.02 -3.30 22.24
CA ARG A 169 -17.88 -2.93 20.84
C ARG A 169 -16.85 -1.83 20.69
N ASN A 170 -16.25 -1.74 19.51
CA ASN A 170 -15.32 -0.67 19.19
C ASN A 170 -16.11 0.58 18.71
N PRO A 171 -16.09 1.70 19.46
CA PRO A 171 -16.82 2.93 19.13
C PRO A 171 -16.28 3.64 17.87
N ALA A 172 -15.02 3.39 17.48
CA ALA A 172 -14.40 4.04 16.33
C ALA A 172 -14.77 3.39 14.98
N MET A 173 -15.35 2.19 14.96
CA MET A 173 -15.45 1.37 13.74
C MET A 173 -16.13 2.07 12.56
N ARG A 174 -17.19 2.83 12.83
CA ARG A 174 -17.99 3.53 11.80
C ARG A 174 -17.48 4.93 11.47
N ILE A 175 -16.41 5.37 12.12
CA ILE A 175 -15.81 6.68 11.84
C ILE A 175 -14.88 6.52 10.65
N SER A 176 -15.07 7.36 9.65
CA SER A 176 -14.25 7.38 8.43
C SER A 176 -13.73 8.79 8.21
N VAL A 177 -12.49 8.87 7.72
CA VAL A 177 -11.93 10.09 7.14
C VAL A 177 -11.95 9.98 5.62
N PRO A 178 -12.00 11.10 4.88
CA PRO A 178 -11.77 11.08 3.44
C PRO A 178 -10.49 10.32 3.12
N LYS A 179 -10.54 9.46 2.10
CA LYS A 179 -9.34 8.74 1.67
C LYS A 179 -8.31 9.76 1.22
N THR A 180 -7.11 9.68 1.79
CA THR A 180 -6.00 10.51 1.32
C THR A 180 -5.71 10.16 -0.13
N GLN A 181 -5.84 11.12 -1.05
CA GLN A 181 -5.44 10.89 -2.43
C GLN A 181 -3.96 10.55 -2.46
N ARG A 182 -3.61 9.47 -3.17
CA ARG A 182 -2.21 9.13 -3.39
C ARG A 182 -1.61 10.22 -4.27
N ARG A 183 -0.52 10.84 -3.80
CA ARG A 183 0.26 11.73 -4.66
C ARG A 183 0.69 10.96 -5.91
N PRO A 184 0.64 11.57 -7.10
CA PRO A 184 1.22 10.95 -8.28
C PRO A 184 2.70 10.65 -7.99
N LEU A 185 3.12 9.46 -8.41
CA LEU A 185 4.51 9.06 -8.27
C LEU A 185 5.30 9.75 -9.38
N THR A 186 6.27 10.56 -9.00
CA THR A 186 7.25 11.11 -9.93
C THR A 186 8.41 10.14 -10.03
N VAL A 187 8.77 9.78 -11.25
CA VAL A 187 9.90 8.90 -11.58
C VAL A 187 10.74 9.60 -12.64
N TRP A 188 12.03 9.32 -12.68
CA TRP A 188 12.89 9.85 -13.72
C TRP A 188 12.76 9.04 -15.02
N SER A 189 12.83 9.70 -16.16
CA SER A 189 12.99 9.04 -17.45
C SER A 189 14.36 8.34 -17.53
N ALA A 190 14.59 7.57 -18.60
CA ALA A 190 15.90 6.96 -18.84
C ALA A 190 16.98 8.04 -19.03
N GLU A 191 16.67 9.12 -19.73
CA GLU A 191 17.56 10.25 -20.01
C GLU A 191 17.90 11.02 -18.72
N GLU A 192 16.89 11.29 -17.89
CA GLU A 192 17.07 11.95 -16.59
C GLU A 192 17.91 11.10 -15.63
N ALA A 193 17.66 9.79 -15.58
CA ALA A 193 18.45 8.87 -14.77
C ALA A 193 19.92 8.79 -15.25
N MET A 194 20.14 8.79 -16.57
CA MET A 194 21.50 8.85 -17.14
C MET A 194 22.20 10.17 -16.81
N HIS A 195 21.51 11.30 -16.93
CA HIS A 195 22.05 12.60 -16.53
C HIS A 195 22.44 12.62 -15.04
N ALA A 196 21.60 12.08 -14.17
CA ALA A 196 21.90 11.96 -12.74
C ALA A 196 23.19 11.14 -12.50
N LEU A 197 23.33 9.99 -13.15
CA LEU A 197 24.50 9.12 -13.00
C LEU A 197 25.78 9.81 -13.49
N GLU A 198 25.72 10.47 -14.64
CA GLU A 198 26.87 11.18 -15.19
C GLU A 198 27.27 12.35 -14.31
N TYR A 199 26.31 13.17 -13.86
CA TYR A 199 26.58 14.28 -12.94
C TYR A 199 27.23 13.78 -11.63
N ALA A 200 26.70 12.70 -11.04
CA ALA A 200 27.23 12.14 -9.81
C ALA A 200 28.69 11.64 -10.00
N ARG A 201 29.00 11.09 -11.17
CA ARG A 201 30.32 10.58 -11.52
C ARG A 201 31.31 11.74 -11.74
N THR A 202 30.97 12.73 -12.56
CA THR A 202 31.89 13.82 -12.93
C THR A 202 32.19 14.77 -11.77
N HIS A 203 31.23 15.00 -10.87
CA HIS A 203 31.41 15.87 -9.70
C HIS A 203 31.91 15.11 -8.47
N THR A 204 32.26 13.82 -8.61
CA THR A 204 32.72 12.95 -7.51
C THR A 204 31.74 12.97 -6.32
N HIS A 205 30.44 13.02 -6.61
CA HIS A 205 29.41 13.24 -5.61
C HIS A 205 29.44 12.10 -4.55
N PRO A 206 29.18 12.40 -3.25
CA PRO A 206 29.23 11.38 -2.19
C PRO A 206 28.27 10.20 -2.40
N LEU A 207 27.16 10.45 -3.11
CA LEU A 207 26.15 9.42 -3.40
C LEU A 207 26.36 8.68 -4.74
N ARG A 208 27.46 8.90 -5.47
CA ARG A 208 27.62 8.35 -6.84
C ARG A 208 27.50 6.82 -6.91
N HIS A 209 28.17 6.09 -6.03
CA HIS A 209 28.08 4.63 -5.98
C HIS A 209 26.71 4.18 -5.49
N TYR A 210 26.15 4.87 -4.50
CA TYR A 210 24.82 4.57 -3.98
C TYR A 210 23.75 4.70 -5.07
N LEU A 211 23.79 5.80 -5.82
CA LEU A 211 22.84 6.11 -6.88
C LEU A 211 22.89 5.06 -8.00
N PHE A 212 24.09 4.71 -8.47
CA PHE A 212 24.29 3.70 -9.50
C PHE A 212 23.75 2.34 -9.05
N VAL A 213 24.17 1.86 -7.87
CA VAL A 213 23.72 0.56 -7.35
C VAL A 213 22.21 0.56 -7.10
N ALA A 214 21.64 1.63 -6.54
CA ALA A 214 20.21 1.74 -6.30
C ALA A 214 19.39 1.70 -7.60
N LEU A 215 19.84 2.42 -8.63
CA LEU A 215 19.20 2.43 -9.94
C LEU A 215 19.34 1.10 -10.66
N MET A 216 20.42 0.34 -10.49
CA MET A 216 20.63 -0.92 -11.20
C MET A 216 20.04 -2.15 -10.50
N THR A 217 19.95 -2.13 -9.17
CA THR A 217 19.46 -3.27 -8.35
C THR A 217 18.01 -3.11 -7.90
N ALA A 218 17.47 -1.88 -7.97
CA ALA A 218 16.17 -1.50 -7.46
C ALA A 218 15.95 -1.87 -5.98
N LEU A 219 17.02 -2.00 -5.18
CA LEU A 219 16.94 -2.30 -3.75
C LEU A 219 16.15 -1.24 -2.98
N ARG A 220 15.48 -1.66 -1.90
CA ARG A 220 14.85 -0.69 -0.99
C ARG A 220 15.93 0.11 -0.27
N ARG A 221 15.64 1.35 0.10
CA ARG A 221 16.59 2.22 0.81
C ARG A 221 17.16 1.56 2.06
N GLU A 222 16.32 0.90 2.85
CA GLU A 222 16.74 0.21 4.07
C GLU A 222 17.62 -1.04 3.78
N GLU A 223 17.42 -1.70 2.64
CA GLU A 223 18.26 -2.81 2.16
C GLU A 223 19.60 -2.26 1.66
N MET A 224 19.59 -1.18 0.87
CA MET A 224 20.79 -0.47 0.40
C MET A 224 21.69 -0.07 1.57
N LEU A 225 21.13 0.55 2.61
CA LEU A 225 21.89 0.96 3.79
C LEU A 225 22.37 -0.23 4.64
N GLY A 226 21.79 -1.41 4.45
CA GLY A 226 22.17 -2.64 5.14
C GLY A 226 23.09 -3.56 4.33
N LEU A 227 23.43 -3.24 3.08
CA LEU A 227 24.30 -4.12 2.29
C LEU A 227 25.68 -4.25 2.92
N ARG A 228 26.21 -5.48 2.95
CA ARG A 228 27.58 -5.77 3.39
C ARG A 228 28.43 -6.34 2.27
N TRP A 229 29.75 -6.19 2.39
CA TRP A 229 30.68 -6.80 1.42
C TRP A 229 30.55 -8.32 1.39
N ARG A 230 30.32 -8.98 2.54
CA ARG A 230 30.07 -10.43 2.60
C ARG A 230 28.82 -10.90 1.87
N ASP A 231 27.90 -10.00 1.56
CA ASP A 231 26.63 -10.33 0.90
C ASP A 231 26.79 -10.38 -0.64
N ILE A 232 27.98 -10.08 -1.18
CA ILE A 232 28.32 -10.11 -2.61
C ILE A 232 29.12 -11.36 -2.95
N ASP A 233 28.61 -12.13 -3.91
CA ASP A 233 29.36 -13.12 -4.66
C ASP A 233 29.83 -12.50 -5.98
N TRP A 234 31.16 -12.35 -6.15
CA TRP A 234 31.74 -11.62 -7.27
C TRP A 234 31.80 -12.43 -8.58
N HIS A 235 31.65 -13.76 -8.52
CA HIS A 235 31.84 -14.67 -9.66
C HIS A 235 30.76 -15.75 -9.67
N HIS A 236 29.50 -15.32 -9.74
CA HIS A 236 28.35 -16.19 -9.57
C HIS A 236 27.98 -16.97 -10.83
N LEU A 237 27.98 -16.30 -11.98
CA LEU A 237 27.54 -16.89 -13.24
C LEU A 237 28.39 -16.38 -14.40
N GLU A 238 28.90 -17.30 -15.22
CA GLU A 238 29.60 -16.95 -16.45
C GLU A 238 28.72 -17.26 -17.67
N ARG A 239 28.58 -16.28 -18.57
CA ARG A 239 27.94 -16.49 -19.87
C ARG A 239 29.00 -16.44 -20.98
N PRO A 240 29.02 -17.42 -21.89
CA PRO A 240 29.88 -17.37 -23.06
C PRO A 240 29.64 -16.06 -23.84
N ALA A 241 30.71 -15.48 -24.34
CA ALA A 241 30.58 -14.29 -25.15
C ALA A 241 29.81 -14.58 -26.43
N LYS A 242 28.98 -13.63 -26.88
CA LYS A 242 28.22 -13.76 -28.14
C LYS A 242 29.12 -13.80 -29.38
N ARG A 243 30.38 -13.34 -29.28
CA ARG A 243 31.35 -13.26 -30.37
C ARG A 243 32.55 -14.15 -30.07
N LYS A 244 33.01 -14.92 -31.07
CA LYS A 244 34.19 -15.78 -30.99
C LYS A 244 35.43 -14.90 -30.72
N GLY A 245 36.17 -15.18 -29.65
CA GLY A 245 37.37 -14.43 -29.24
C GLY A 245 37.15 -13.37 -28.15
N SER A 246 35.91 -13.12 -27.70
CA SER A 246 35.64 -12.24 -26.56
C SER A 246 35.63 -13.01 -25.23
N LYS A 247 36.03 -12.34 -24.14
CA LYS A 247 35.98 -12.92 -22.78
C LYS A 247 34.53 -13.21 -22.36
N PRO A 248 34.28 -14.29 -21.59
CA PRO A 248 32.96 -14.55 -21.01
C PRO A 248 32.51 -13.38 -20.12
N ILE A 249 31.20 -13.16 -20.06
CA ILE A 249 30.60 -12.15 -19.19
C ILE A 249 30.41 -12.79 -17.82
N VAL A 250 31.09 -12.25 -16.80
CA VAL A 250 30.99 -12.70 -15.41
C VAL A 250 29.98 -11.83 -14.68
N TYR A 251 28.90 -12.45 -14.21
CA TYR A 251 27.90 -11.83 -13.35
C TYR A 251 28.22 -12.16 -11.90
N GLY A 252 27.99 -11.19 -11.02
CA GLY A 252 27.97 -11.43 -9.59
C GLY A 252 26.57 -11.78 -9.10
N ALA A 253 26.46 -12.04 -7.81
CA ALA A 253 25.20 -12.17 -7.09
C ALA A 253 25.23 -11.35 -5.81
N LEU A 254 24.07 -10.85 -5.41
CA LEU A 254 23.85 -10.13 -4.17
C LEU A 254 22.64 -10.69 -3.46
N ILE A 255 22.79 -10.97 -2.17
CA ILE A 255 21.69 -11.42 -1.32
C ILE A 255 21.53 -10.42 -0.18
N PRO A 256 20.51 -9.54 -0.20
CA PRO A 256 20.25 -8.64 0.92
C PRO A 256 19.84 -9.45 2.14
N ARG A 257 20.69 -9.52 3.17
CA ARG A 257 20.43 -10.31 4.39
C ARG A 257 19.98 -9.47 5.59
N GLN A 258 20.24 -8.17 5.55
CA GLN A 258 19.88 -7.26 6.64
C GLN A 258 19.31 -5.95 6.11
N THR A 259 18.66 -5.21 7.00
CA THR A 259 18.21 -3.84 6.74
C THR A 259 18.66 -2.90 7.83
N VAL A 260 18.89 -1.64 7.46
CA VAL A 260 19.23 -0.58 8.40
C VAL A 260 18.10 0.42 8.44
N VAL A 261 17.54 0.64 9.64
CA VAL A 261 16.41 1.53 9.87
C VAL A 261 16.75 2.58 10.92
N TYR A 262 16.31 3.81 10.70
CA TYR A 262 16.44 4.89 11.68
C TYR A 262 15.20 4.92 12.58
N ILE A 263 15.40 4.74 13.89
CA ILE A 263 14.32 4.61 14.87
C ILE A 263 14.70 5.40 16.12
N GLY A 264 14.13 6.59 16.26
CA GLY A 264 14.22 7.36 17.52
C GLY A 264 15.58 7.95 17.81
N GLY A 265 16.22 8.51 16.79
CA GLY A 265 17.54 9.13 16.94
C GLY A 265 18.69 8.18 16.61
N THR A 266 18.43 6.87 16.58
CA THR A 266 19.47 5.84 16.43
C THR A 266 19.19 4.88 15.29
N TRP A 267 20.27 4.29 14.76
CA TRP A 267 20.20 3.20 13.80
C TRP A 267 19.87 1.89 14.50
N LYS A 268 19.04 1.08 13.86
CA LYS A 268 18.88 -0.33 14.19
C LYS A 268 19.19 -1.16 12.96
N ILE A 269 20.17 -2.03 13.10
CA ILE A 269 20.46 -3.11 12.15
C ILE A 269 19.47 -4.23 12.46
N GLN A 270 18.82 -4.76 11.43
CA GLN A 270 17.89 -5.88 11.54
C GLN A 270 18.37 -6.99 10.63
N ASP A 271 18.72 -8.14 11.20
CA ASP A 271 19.18 -9.35 10.50
C ASP A 271 18.04 -10.09 9.78
N ARG A 272 17.11 -9.32 9.22
CA ARG A 272 16.01 -9.82 8.40
C ARG A 272 15.64 -8.77 7.38
N THR A 273 15.22 -9.24 6.22
CA THR A 273 14.49 -8.44 5.27
C THR A 273 13.00 -8.45 5.64
N LYS A 274 12.21 -7.57 5.01
CA LYS A 274 10.81 -7.37 5.39
C LYS A 274 9.92 -8.60 5.13
N THR A 275 10.29 -9.43 4.15
CA THR A 275 9.59 -10.65 3.72
C THR A 275 10.63 -11.68 3.26
N GLU A 276 10.32 -12.97 3.26
CA GLU A 276 11.24 -14.03 2.79
C GLU A 276 11.73 -13.76 1.35
N ASP A 277 10.83 -13.39 0.43
CA ASP A 277 11.19 -13.04 -0.96
C ASP A 277 12.19 -11.87 -1.06
N SER A 278 12.25 -10.99 -0.05
CA SER A 278 13.21 -9.88 -0.05
C SER A 278 14.66 -10.34 0.11
N SER A 279 14.88 -11.63 0.41
CA SER A 279 16.18 -12.30 0.46
C SER A 279 16.53 -13.11 -0.81
N ASP A 280 15.77 -12.95 -1.89
CA ASP A 280 16.11 -13.57 -3.18
C ASP A 280 17.41 -13.00 -3.77
N VAL A 281 18.11 -13.85 -4.53
CA VAL A 281 19.35 -13.52 -5.23
C VAL A 281 19.09 -12.46 -6.30
N LEU A 282 19.89 -11.39 -6.27
CA LEU A 282 20.01 -10.42 -7.35
C LEU A 282 21.25 -10.72 -8.18
N LEU A 283 21.09 -10.89 -9.50
CA LEU A 283 22.23 -10.92 -10.40
C LEU A 283 22.81 -9.51 -10.54
N LEU A 284 24.13 -9.40 -10.41
CA LEU A 284 24.88 -8.17 -10.60
C LEU A 284 25.56 -8.20 -11.97
N GLU A 285 25.21 -7.23 -12.79
CA GLU A 285 25.86 -6.98 -14.08
C GLU A 285 27.31 -6.48 -13.84
N PRO A 286 28.28 -6.83 -14.71
CA PRO A 286 29.70 -6.45 -14.58
C PRO A 286 29.99 -5.00 -14.16
N GLU A 287 29.27 -4.01 -14.70
CA GLU A 287 29.46 -2.60 -14.39
C GLU A 287 29.12 -2.29 -12.93
N ILE A 288 28.11 -2.97 -12.36
CA ILE A 288 27.80 -2.86 -10.92
C ILE A 288 29.00 -3.35 -10.08
N LEU A 289 29.66 -4.44 -10.50
CA LEU A 289 30.84 -4.95 -9.80
C LEU A 289 32.01 -3.97 -9.89
N GLU A 290 32.21 -3.31 -11.03
CA GLU A 290 33.23 -2.27 -11.17
C GLU A 290 32.97 -1.07 -10.25
N VAL A 291 31.73 -0.60 -10.19
CA VAL A 291 31.31 0.48 -9.29
C VAL A 291 31.49 0.08 -7.82
N LEU A 292 31.18 -1.18 -7.47
CA LEU A 292 31.38 -1.68 -6.11
C LEU A 292 32.88 -1.79 -5.75
N ARG A 293 33.74 -2.20 -6.68
CA ARG A 293 35.20 -2.19 -6.47
C ARG A 293 35.72 -0.77 -6.26
N ASP A 294 35.25 0.20 -7.04
CA ASP A 294 35.61 1.60 -6.83
C ASP A 294 35.14 2.11 -5.46
N ARG A 295 33.92 1.75 -5.04
CA ARG A 295 33.42 2.08 -3.71
C ARG A 295 34.30 1.49 -2.61
N GLN A 296 34.74 0.24 -2.76
CA GLN A 296 35.63 -0.41 -1.80
C GLN A 296 36.93 0.38 -1.62
N ARG A 297 37.58 0.80 -2.72
CA ARG A 297 38.80 1.63 -2.68
C ARG A 297 38.58 2.96 -1.94
N VAL A 298 37.47 3.65 -2.22
CA VAL A 298 37.14 4.91 -1.55
C VAL A 298 36.91 4.68 -0.05
N GLN A 299 36.24 3.59 0.31
CA GLN A 299 36.00 3.23 1.70
C GLN A 299 37.30 2.88 2.45
N ASP A 300 38.24 2.20 1.80
CA ASP A 300 39.55 1.91 2.39
C ASP A 300 40.29 3.21 2.74
N GLN A 301 40.20 4.24 1.89
CA GLN A 301 40.74 5.56 2.19
C GLN A 301 40.00 6.25 3.35
N GLU A 302 38.67 6.17 3.39
CA GLU A 302 37.86 6.68 4.52
C GLU A 302 38.26 6.01 5.83
N ARG A 303 38.52 4.69 5.80
CA ARG A 303 38.98 3.90 6.96
C ARG A 303 40.34 4.36 7.46
N VAL A 304 41.31 4.56 6.56
CA VAL A 304 42.63 5.10 6.91
C VAL A 304 42.49 6.49 7.54
N ASN A 305 41.63 7.35 6.99
CA ASN A 305 41.42 8.70 7.49
C ASN A 305 40.73 8.72 8.86
N ALA A 306 39.79 7.81 9.11
CA ALA A 306 39.05 7.71 10.38
C ALA A 306 39.89 7.13 11.53
N LYS A 307 40.97 6.41 11.24
CA LYS A 307 41.88 5.81 12.23
C LYS A 307 41.08 5.00 13.28
N SER A 308 41.21 5.34 14.56
CA SER A 308 40.54 4.66 15.68
C SER A 308 39.03 4.92 15.76
N GLU A 309 38.49 5.90 15.01
CA GLU A 309 37.05 6.16 14.97
C GLU A 309 36.30 5.20 14.04
N TRP A 310 37.02 4.48 13.16
CA TRP A 310 36.40 3.54 12.23
C TRP A 310 35.67 2.42 12.97
N ARG A 311 34.40 2.20 12.59
CA ARG A 311 33.57 1.10 13.07
C ARG A 311 33.45 0.05 11.98
N GLU A 312 34.02 -1.12 12.24
CA GLU A 312 33.97 -2.24 11.31
C GLU A 312 32.61 -2.96 11.39
N LEU A 313 31.68 -2.53 10.54
CA LEU A 313 30.35 -3.10 10.41
C LEU A 313 30.17 -3.87 9.10
N ASP A 314 31.23 -3.98 8.28
CA ASP A 314 31.22 -4.63 6.97
C ASP A 314 30.22 -4.02 5.96
N LEU A 315 29.69 -2.82 6.24
CA LEU A 315 28.70 -2.13 5.41
C LEU A 315 29.35 -1.52 4.15
N ILE A 316 28.67 -1.58 3.02
CA ILE A 316 29.14 -0.99 1.75
C ILE A 316 28.97 0.54 1.75
N PHE A 317 27.80 1.00 2.21
CA PHE A 317 27.44 2.42 2.23
C PHE A 317 27.45 2.94 3.66
N THR A 318 28.54 3.62 4.02
CA THR A 318 28.83 4.10 5.36
C THR A 318 28.92 5.62 5.42
N SER A 319 28.92 6.15 6.63
CA SER A 319 29.52 7.44 6.93
C SER A 319 31.04 7.36 6.83
N SER A 320 31.72 8.50 7.00
CA SER A 320 33.19 8.60 7.03
C SER A 320 33.86 7.80 8.15
N ILE A 321 33.10 7.26 9.12
CA ILE A 321 33.61 6.48 10.26
C ILE A 321 33.10 5.03 10.27
N GLY A 322 32.59 4.51 9.16
CA GLY A 322 32.16 3.10 9.04
C GLY A 322 30.77 2.78 9.62
N THR A 323 30.08 3.77 10.21
CA THR A 323 28.70 3.62 10.70
C THR A 323 27.66 3.90 9.61
N PRO A 324 26.38 3.52 9.76
CA PRO A 324 25.35 3.93 8.81
C PRO A 324 25.26 5.46 8.66
N PRO A 325 25.08 5.99 7.44
CA PRO A 325 25.02 7.44 7.19
C PRO A 325 23.76 8.03 7.81
N SER A 326 23.89 9.07 8.65
CA SER A 326 22.77 9.79 9.29
C SER A 326 21.62 10.08 8.30
N GLU A 327 20.36 9.79 8.67
CA GLU A 327 19.22 9.92 7.76
C GLU A 327 19.03 11.37 7.35
N SER A 328 19.19 12.31 8.29
CA SER A 328 19.12 13.74 8.02
C SER A 328 20.18 14.19 7.03
N ARG A 329 21.42 13.68 7.18
CA ARG A 329 22.53 14.02 6.27
C ARG A 329 22.31 13.41 4.89
N LEU A 330 21.97 12.13 4.82
CA LEU A 330 21.64 11.45 3.56
C LEU A 330 20.53 12.17 2.79
N LEU A 331 19.47 12.58 3.48
CA LEU A 331 18.36 13.30 2.86
C LEU A 331 18.73 14.74 2.47
N ALA A 332 19.61 15.40 3.22
CA ALA A 332 20.11 16.72 2.86
C ALA A 332 20.98 16.66 1.60
N THR A 333 21.97 15.75 1.59
CA THR A 333 22.83 15.49 0.42
C THR A 333 22.02 15.06 -0.81
N TRP A 334 20.95 14.29 -0.62
CA TRP A 334 20.05 13.95 -1.72
C TRP A 334 19.27 15.15 -2.29
N ARG A 335 18.83 16.08 -1.42
CA ARG A 335 18.14 17.29 -1.87
C ARG A 335 19.09 18.20 -2.65
N GLU A 336 20.28 18.44 -2.11
CA GLU A 336 21.36 19.19 -2.77
C GLU A 336 21.65 18.61 -4.16
N PHE A 337 21.81 17.29 -4.26
CA PHE A 337 21.98 16.61 -5.54
C PHE A 337 20.84 16.87 -6.54
N CYS A 338 19.58 16.85 -6.09
CA CYS A 338 18.44 17.12 -6.96
C CYS A 338 18.40 18.60 -7.41
N ASP A 339 18.73 19.51 -6.51
CA ASP A 339 18.75 20.96 -6.78
C ASP A 339 19.85 21.30 -7.80
N ASP A 340 21.04 20.73 -7.62
CA ASP A 340 22.20 20.91 -8.51
C ASP A 340 21.97 20.36 -9.92
N THR A 341 21.39 19.16 -10.01
CA THR A 341 21.10 18.50 -11.30
C THR A 341 19.89 19.11 -12.03
N LYS A 342 19.11 19.94 -11.34
CA LYS A 342 17.84 20.51 -11.83
C LYS A 342 16.83 19.46 -12.30
N LEU A 343 16.95 18.24 -11.80
CA LEU A 343 16.05 17.13 -12.14
C LEU A 343 14.73 17.25 -11.37
N PRO A 344 13.63 16.64 -11.88
CA PRO A 344 12.38 16.60 -11.15
C PRO A 344 12.59 15.99 -9.76
N PRO A 345 12.04 16.59 -8.70
CA PRO A 345 12.30 16.14 -7.34
C PRO A 345 11.63 14.78 -7.10
N ILE A 346 12.44 13.76 -6.87
CA ILE A 346 12.00 12.43 -6.44
C ILE A 346 12.60 12.10 -5.07
N ARG A 347 11.98 11.19 -4.33
CA ARG A 347 12.58 10.70 -3.07
C ARG A 347 13.66 9.68 -3.41
N LEU A 348 14.62 9.51 -2.52
CA LEU A 348 15.61 8.44 -2.64
C LEU A 348 14.96 7.05 -2.76
N SER A 349 13.81 6.84 -2.10
CA SER A 349 13.02 5.60 -2.22
C SER A 349 12.36 5.40 -3.59
N ASP A 350 12.24 6.46 -4.38
CA ASP A 350 11.59 6.45 -5.69
C ASP A 350 12.58 6.06 -6.80
N LEU A 351 13.89 5.96 -6.53
CA LEU A 351 14.86 5.37 -7.47
C LEU A 351 14.49 3.94 -7.88
N ARG A 352 13.93 3.18 -6.95
CA ARG A 352 13.36 1.87 -7.21
C ARG A 352 12.17 1.92 -8.18
N ALA A 353 11.37 2.98 -8.09
CA ALA A 353 10.27 3.22 -9.02
C ALA A 353 10.77 3.64 -10.41
N THR A 354 11.80 4.48 -10.45
CA THR A 354 12.52 4.87 -11.67
C THR A 354 13.02 3.62 -12.39
N TRP A 355 13.73 2.71 -11.70
CA TRP A 355 14.18 1.46 -12.32
C TRP A 355 13.01 0.64 -12.88
N ALA A 356 11.95 0.42 -12.08
CA ALA A 356 10.82 -0.40 -12.48
C ALA A 356 10.11 0.15 -13.72
N THR A 357 9.91 1.48 -13.77
CA THR A 357 9.26 2.16 -14.90
C THR A 357 10.13 2.03 -16.16
N ASN A 358 11.43 2.34 -16.06
CA ASN A 358 12.34 2.29 -17.21
C ASN A 358 12.55 0.85 -17.73
N ALA A 359 12.57 -0.15 -16.83
CA ALA A 359 12.63 -1.56 -17.23
C ALA A 359 11.36 -1.97 -17.99
N GLU A 360 10.20 -1.55 -17.49
CA GLU A 360 8.92 -1.80 -18.15
C GLU A 360 8.89 -1.16 -19.53
N GLU A 361 9.30 0.10 -19.67
CA GLU A 361 9.36 0.83 -20.95
C GLU A 361 10.26 0.16 -21.98
N ARG A 362 11.33 -0.52 -21.52
CA ARG A 362 12.19 -1.37 -22.36
C ARG A 362 11.60 -2.75 -22.67
N GLY A 363 10.36 -3.03 -22.27
CA GLY A 363 9.66 -4.27 -22.58
C GLY A 363 9.94 -5.42 -21.61
N VAL A 364 10.58 -5.18 -20.46
CA VAL A 364 10.75 -6.21 -19.44
C VAL A 364 9.39 -6.61 -18.89
N THR A 365 9.13 -7.92 -18.81
CA THR A 365 7.84 -8.43 -18.37
C THR A 365 7.58 -8.09 -16.91
N GLY A 366 6.31 -7.87 -16.55
CA GLY A 366 5.93 -7.54 -15.18
C GLY A 366 6.36 -8.61 -14.16
N LYS A 367 6.48 -9.88 -14.56
CA LYS A 367 6.97 -10.96 -13.69
C LYS A 367 8.47 -10.83 -13.41
N ALA A 368 9.28 -10.54 -14.43
CA ALA A 368 10.72 -10.30 -14.24
C ALA A 368 10.96 -9.04 -13.41
N ILE A 369 10.19 -7.97 -13.63
CA ILE A 369 10.21 -6.76 -12.78
C ILE A 369 9.84 -7.11 -11.33
N GLN A 370 8.78 -7.90 -11.11
CA GLN A 370 8.38 -8.33 -9.77
C GLN A 370 9.50 -9.09 -9.07
N GLN A 371 10.20 -9.99 -9.77
CA GLN A 371 11.33 -10.76 -9.25
C GLN A 371 12.52 -9.87 -8.90
N GLN A 372 12.95 -8.97 -9.81
CA GLN A 372 14.02 -8.02 -9.50
C GLN A 372 13.69 -7.14 -8.30
N LEU A 373 12.43 -6.69 -8.21
CA LEU A 373 11.95 -5.91 -7.09
C LEU A 373 11.85 -6.76 -5.81
N ARG A 374 11.72 -8.07 -5.86
CA ARG A 374 11.45 -8.91 -4.68
C ARG A 374 10.17 -8.46 -3.96
N HIS A 375 9.07 -8.41 -4.73
CA HIS A 375 7.73 -8.16 -4.20
C HIS A 375 6.95 -9.47 -4.07
N THR A 376 6.52 -9.76 -2.84
CA THR A 376 5.63 -10.89 -2.53
C THR A 376 4.33 -10.86 -3.34
N GLU A 377 3.70 -9.69 -3.45
CA GLU A 377 2.45 -9.54 -4.21
C GLU A 377 2.66 -8.73 -5.50
N TYR A 378 2.16 -9.28 -6.61
CA TYR A 378 2.18 -8.63 -7.92
C TYR A 378 1.46 -7.26 -7.91
N ARG A 379 0.35 -7.13 -7.18
CA ARG A 379 -0.38 -5.85 -7.00
C ARG A 379 0.51 -4.74 -6.44
N THR A 380 1.46 -5.08 -5.56
CA THR A 380 2.39 -4.10 -5.00
C THR A 380 3.34 -3.56 -6.06
N THR A 381 3.71 -4.37 -7.07
CA THR A 381 4.47 -3.92 -8.23
C THR A 381 3.60 -3.07 -9.16
N PHE A 382 2.44 -3.61 -9.53
CA PHE A 382 1.61 -3.04 -10.58
C PHE A 382 0.95 -1.71 -10.19
N ASP A 383 0.23 -1.68 -9.06
CA ASP A 383 -0.52 -0.49 -8.62
C ASP A 383 0.39 0.66 -8.16
N ARG A 384 1.64 0.35 -7.82
CA ARG A 384 2.58 1.32 -7.24
C ARG A 384 3.58 1.86 -8.24
N TYR A 385 4.00 1.08 -9.23
CA TYR A 385 5.14 1.43 -10.08
C TYR A 385 4.82 1.42 -11.58
N ILE A 386 3.86 0.61 -12.00
CA ILE A 386 3.56 0.42 -13.42
C ILE A 386 2.38 1.31 -13.78
N ARG A 387 2.65 2.43 -14.43
CA ARG A 387 1.65 3.17 -15.20
C ARG A 387 1.98 3.01 -16.66
N PRO A 388 1.10 2.41 -17.48
CA PRO A 388 1.40 2.29 -18.91
C PRO A 388 1.56 3.69 -19.48
N SER A 389 2.75 3.94 -20.03
CA SER A 389 3.05 5.17 -20.77
C SER A 389 2.05 5.32 -21.92
N GLN A 390 1.87 6.55 -22.41
CA GLN A 390 0.95 6.81 -23.52
C GLN A 390 1.28 5.92 -24.73
N ARG A 391 2.58 5.78 -25.04
CA ARG A 391 3.08 4.85 -26.07
C ARG A 391 2.61 3.40 -25.88
N LYS A 392 2.60 2.89 -24.64
CA LYS A 392 2.10 1.53 -24.38
C LYS A 392 0.59 1.42 -24.50
N ARG A 393 -0.15 2.47 -24.16
CA ARG A 393 -1.60 2.49 -24.40
C ARG A 393 -1.91 2.46 -25.89
N GLU A 394 -1.11 3.16 -26.68
CA GLU A 394 -1.18 3.12 -28.15
C GLU A 394 -0.80 1.74 -28.70
N LEU A 395 0.31 1.14 -28.23
CA LEU A 395 0.69 -0.24 -28.62
C LEU A 395 -0.33 -1.30 -28.19
N ALA A 396 -1.08 -1.06 -27.11
CA ALA A 396 -2.16 -1.94 -26.68
C ALA A 396 -3.44 -1.78 -27.51
N ALA A 397 -3.57 -0.69 -28.27
CA ALA A 397 -4.65 -0.49 -29.24
C ALA A 397 -4.34 -1.27 -30.54
N LEU A 398 -4.17 -2.59 -30.38
CA LEU A 398 -3.92 -3.51 -31.49
C LEU A 398 -5.13 -3.52 -32.43
N SER A 399 -4.85 -3.47 -33.73
CA SER A 399 -5.83 -3.67 -34.79
C SER A 399 -6.36 -5.11 -34.78
N PHE A 400 -7.50 -5.30 -35.45
CA PHE A 400 -8.10 -6.63 -35.62
C PHE A 400 -7.11 -7.61 -36.29
N GLU A 401 -6.34 -7.15 -37.28
CA GLU A 401 -5.37 -7.96 -38.00
C GLU A 401 -4.18 -8.36 -37.12
N GLU A 402 -3.70 -7.46 -36.26
CA GLU A 402 -2.63 -7.76 -35.29
C GLU A 402 -3.07 -8.80 -34.24
N LEU A 403 -4.36 -8.83 -33.89
CA LEU A 403 -4.91 -9.78 -32.93
C LEU A 403 -5.32 -11.12 -33.54
N TYR A 404 -5.87 -11.13 -34.75
CA TYR A 404 -6.57 -12.29 -35.32
C TYR A 404 -6.11 -12.67 -36.74
N GLY A 405 -5.13 -11.95 -37.30
CA GLY A 405 -4.62 -12.16 -38.66
C GLY A 405 -5.50 -11.54 -39.76
N ALA A 406 -4.97 -11.48 -40.98
CA ALA A 406 -5.55 -10.79 -42.14
C ALA A 406 -6.79 -11.48 -42.77
N GLY A 407 -7.42 -12.45 -42.10
CA GLY A 407 -8.44 -13.32 -42.68
C GLY A 407 -9.91 -12.96 -42.39
N GLY A 408 -10.17 -11.96 -41.55
CA GLY A 408 -11.54 -11.55 -41.19
C GLY A 408 -12.10 -10.46 -42.11
N ARG A 409 -13.37 -10.58 -42.51
CA ARG A 409 -14.09 -9.45 -43.14
C ARG A 409 -14.09 -8.27 -42.18
N ARG A 410 -13.64 -7.09 -42.63
CA ARG A 410 -13.68 -5.90 -41.80
C ARG A 410 -15.14 -5.48 -41.63
N TRP A 411 -15.46 -4.85 -40.51
CA TRP A 411 -16.81 -4.34 -40.23
C TRP A 411 -17.34 -3.42 -41.36
N GLN A 412 -16.44 -2.72 -42.04
CA GLN A 412 -16.77 -1.82 -43.15
C GLN A 412 -17.05 -2.55 -44.48
N ASP A 413 -16.75 -3.86 -44.56
CA ASP A 413 -17.03 -4.70 -45.73
C ASP A 413 -18.45 -5.28 -45.68
N GLU A 414 -19.29 -4.88 -44.71
CA GLU A 414 -20.72 -5.18 -44.77
C GLU A 414 -21.34 -4.52 -46.01
N PRO A 415 -22.14 -5.24 -46.81
CA PRO A 415 -22.77 -4.67 -47.98
C PRO A 415 -23.66 -3.51 -47.56
N LYS A 416 -23.36 -2.31 -48.07
CA LYS A 416 -24.25 -1.14 -47.97
C LYS A 416 -25.65 -1.61 -48.37
N GLN A 417 -26.63 -1.43 -47.48
CA GLN A 417 -28.02 -1.79 -47.77
C GLN A 417 -28.41 -1.21 -49.14
N PRO A 418 -29.05 -2.00 -50.02
CA PRO A 418 -29.37 -1.55 -51.36
C PRO A 418 -30.26 -0.30 -51.25
N THR A 419 -29.75 0.81 -51.78
CA THR A 419 -30.51 2.04 -51.97
C THR A 419 -31.73 1.69 -52.81
N LYS A 420 -32.93 1.86 -52.23
CA LYS A 420 -34.22 1.68 -52.92
C LYS A 420 -34.20 2.47 -54.24
N THR A 421 -34.06 1.76 -55.36
CA THR A 421 -34.17 2.33 -56.70
C THR A 421 -35.64 2.71 -56.91
N GLN A 422 -35.88 3.98 -57.24
CA GLN A 422 -37.20 4.52 -57.54
C GLN A 422 -37.80 3.81 -58.76
N LYS A 423 -39.08 3.41 -58.64
CA LYS A 423 -39.92 2.95 -59.75
C LYS A 423 -40.13 4.09 -60.75
N THR A 424 -39.92 3.85 -62.04
CA THR A 424 -40.65 4.52 -63.14
C THR A 424 -40.90 3.53 -64.29
N ASP A 425 -42.20 3.26 -64.47
CA ASP A 425 -43.03 2.99 -65.66
C ASP A 425 -42.49 2.29 -66.93
N ALA A 426 -43.24 1.26 -67.35
CA ALA A 426 -44.05 1.16 -68.59
C ALA A 426 -44.38 -0.35 -68.87
N PRO A 427 -45.43 -0.73 -69.65
CA PRO A 427 -45.40 -0.51 -71.10
C PRO A 427 -46.76 -0.21 -71.78
N THR A 428 -46.66 0.58 -72.85
CA THR A 428 -47.64 0.81 -73.92
C THR A 428 -47.98 -0.49 -74.66
N ARG A 429 -49.28 -0.74 -74.87
CA ARG A 429 -49.82 -1.89 -75.62
C ARG A 429 -49.95 -1.52 -77.11
N GLY A 430 -49.15 -2.17 -77.97
CA GLY A 430 -49.29 -2.14 -79.43
C GLY A 430 -50.27 -3.21 -79.93
N LYS A 431 -51.16 -2.81 -80.84
CA LYS A 431 -52.12 -3.67 -81.57
C LYS A 431 -51.40 -4.66 -82.49
N ASN A 432 -51.96 -5.85 -82.65
CA ASN A 432 -51.78 -6.67 -83.85
C ASN A 432 -53.14 -7.26 -84.27
N THR A 433 -53.51 -6.98 -85.52
CA THR A 433 -54.66 -7.48 -86.28
C THR A 433 -54.27 -8.74 -87.05
N ALA A 434 -55.18 -9.71 -87.15
CA ALA A 434 -55.26 -10.70 -88.26
C ALA A 434 -56.59 -11.50 -88.15
N PRO A 435 -57.06 -12.17 -89.22
CA PRO A 435 -58.40 -11.92 -89.77
C PRO A 435 -59.33 -13.15 -89.87
N ASP A 436 -60.57 -12.85 -90.27
CA ASP A 436 -61.58 -13.61 -91.03
C ASP A 436 -61.68 -15.15 -90.90
N GLU A 437 -62.78 -15.60 -90.28
CA GLU A 437 -63.90 -16.34 -90.92
C GLU A 437 -65.15 -16.30 -90.02
#